data_AF-A0A923C806-F1
#
_entry.id   AF-A0A923C806-F1
#
_cell.length_a   1.000
_cell.length_b   1.000
_cell.length_c   1.000
_cell.angle_alpha   90.00
_cell.angle_beta   90.00
_cell.angle_gamma   90.00
#
_symmetry.space_group_name_H-M   'P 1'
#
loop_
_entity.id
_entity.type
_entity.pdbx_description
1 polymer ?
#
loop_
_entity_poly.entity_id
_entity_poly.type
_entity_poly.pdbx_seq_one_letter_code
_entity_poly.pdbx_strand_id
1 'polypeptide(L)'
;MCGIVAGVSGRDIVPVLVLGLQRLEYRGYDSCGVAVHAGGLKRARSTARVAELMQQVQTEAIASGTGIAHTRWATHGAPAVHNAHPHFSHGPGDTTGAAGRVALVHNGIIENHDELRESLQA
;
A
#
# COMPACT_ATOMS: atom_id res chain seq x y z
N MET A 1 0.96 -3.47 15.59
CA MET A 1 2.18 -2.91 14.94
C MET A 1 2.11 -3.24 13.45
N CYS A 2 2.43 -2.37 12.50
CA CYS A 2 2.25 -2.72 11.08
C CYS A 2 3.32 -3.72 10.54
N GLY A 3 3.13 -4.22 9.31
CA GLY A 3 4.08 -5.08 8.59
C GLY A 3 4.41 -4.53 7.19
N ILE A 4 5.68 -4.59 6.78
CA ILE A 4 6.14 -4.17 5.43
C ILE A 4 6.86 -5.34 4.78
N VAL A 5 6.57 -5.57 3.49
CA VAL A 5 7.33 -6.47 2.62
C VAL A 5 7.62 -5.74 1.32
N ALA A 6 8.85 -5.84 0.81
CA ALA A 6 9.25 -5.23 -0.45
C ALA A 6 10.20 -6.18 -1.19
N GLY A 7 10.21 -6.09 -2.52
CA GLY A 7 11.09 -6.95 -3.32
C GLY A 7 11.24 -6.48 -4.76
N VAL A 8 12.39 -6.85 -5.32
CA VAL A 8 12.75 -6.69 -6.74
C VAL A 8 13.23 -8.04 -7.26
N SER A 9 12.77 -8.44 -8.43
CA SER A 9 13.08 -9.72 -9.07
C SER A 9 12.88 -9.64 -10.59
N GLY A 10 13.49 -10.58 -11.33
CA GLY A 10 13.26 -10.76 -12.76
C GLY A 10 11.98 -11.55 -13.10
N ARG A 11 11.24 -12.01 -12.08
CA ARG A 11 9.95 -12.72 -12.21
C ARG A 11 8.89 -12.03 -11.35
N ASP A 12 7.63 -12.41 -11.54
CA ASP A 12 6.53 -11.86 -10.75
C ASP A 12 6.75 -12.04 -9.24
N ILE A 13 6.82 -10.93 -8.52
CA ILE A 13 7.10 -10.86 -7.08
C ILE A 13 5.81 -10.87 -6.25
N VAL A 14 4.66 -10.61 -6.86
CA VAL A 14 3.39 -10.41 -6.16
C VAL A 14 3.01 -11.57 -5.23
N PRO A 15 3.10 -12.86 -5.65
CA PRO A 15 2.80 -13.98 -4.76
C PRO A 15 3.71 -14.01 -3.52
N VAL A 16 4.98 -13.63 -3.67
CA VAL A 16 5.96 -13.57 -2.57
C VAL A 16 5.62 -12.43 -1.61
N LEU A 17 5.23 -11.27 -2.13
CA LEU A 17 4.80 -10.13 -1.31
C LEU A 17 3.58 -10.50 -0.45
N VAL A 18 2.56 -11.11 -1.06
CA VAL A 18 1.32 -11.51 -0.36
C VAL A 18 1.59 -12.60 0.67
N LEU A 19 2.41 -13.61 0.36
CA LEU A 19 2.83 -14.63 1.34
C LEU A 19 3.62 -14.00 2.50
N GLY A 20 4.46 -13.01 2.21
CA GLY A 20 5.14 -12.22 3.24
C GLY A 20 4.16 -11.50 4.15
N LEU A 21 3.10 -10.90 3.60
CA LEU A 21 2.04 -10.27 4.40
C LEU A 21 1.30 -11.26 5.27
N GLN A 22 1.01 -12.48 4.80
CA GLN A 22 0.36 -13.52 5.61
C GLN A 22 1.19 -13.84 6.86
N ARG A 23 2.52 -13.88 6.73
CA ARG A 23 3.43 -14.08 7.88
C ARG A 23 3.47 -12.88 8.83
N LEU A 24 3.12 -11.68 8.37
CA LEU A 24 3.11 -10.44 9.16
C LEU A 24 1.71 -10.02 9.62
N GLU A 25 0.66 -10.77 9.28
CA GLU A 25 -0.73 -10.41 9.56
C GLU A 25 -1.02 -10.35 11.07
N TYR A 26 -0.29 -11.11 11.88
CA TYR A 26 -0.37 -11.02 13.35
C TYR A 26 0.03 -9.64 13.90
N ARG A 27 0.79 -8.84 13.13
CA ARG A 27 1.22 -7.52 13.58
C ARG A 27 0.09 -6.50 13.37
N GLY A 28 -0.63 -6.57 12.25
CA GLY A 28 -1.73 -5.67 11.89
C GLY A 28 -2.67 -6.30 10.88
N TYR A 29 -3.97 -6.07 11.04
CA TYR A 29 -5.01 -6.78 10.30
C TYR A 29 -6.26 -5.93 9.99
N ASP A 30 -6.21 -4.62 10.25
CA ASP A 30 -7.33 -3.71 9.95
C ASP A 30 -7.45 -3.43 8.44
N SER A 31 -6.33 -3.53 7.73
CA SER A 31 -6.28 -3.47 6.27
C SER A 31 -4.93 -3.97 5.75
N CYS A 32 -4.89 -4.30 4.47
CA CYS A 32 -3.68 -4.71 3.78
C CYS A 32 -3.69 -4.22 2.32
N GLY A 33 -2.52 -4.27 1.69
CA GLY A 33 -2.41 -3.92 0.28
C GLY A 33 -1.05 -4.19 -0.33
N VAL A 34 -1.01 -4.13 -1.65
CA VAL A 34 0.19 -4.31 -2.47
C VAL A 34 0.20 -3.25 -3.58
N ALA A 35 1.38 -2.75 -3.92
CA ALA A 35 1.61 -1.92 -5.09
C ALA A 35 2.81 -2.42 -5.87
N VAL A 36 2.74 -2.29 -7.18
CA VAL A 36 3.79 -2.72 -8.11
C VAL A 36 4.07 -1.65 -9.16
N HIS A 37 5.26 -1.72 -9.75
CA HIS A 37 5.64 -0.94 -10.91
C HIS A 37 5.54 -1.80 -12.19
N ALA A 38 4.48 -1.62 -12.98
CA ALA A 38 4.17 -2.43 -14.18
C ALA A 38 3.86 -1.52 -15.37
N GLY A 39 4.87 -0.79 -15.88
CA GLY A 39 4.67 0.27 -16.87
C GLY A 39 3.97 1.51 -16.32
N GLY A 40 3.93 1.62 -14.99
CA GLY A 40 3.13 2.57 -14.21
C GLY A 40 2.81 1.96 -12.84
N LEU A 41 2.32 2.76 -11.89
CA LEU A 41 1.96 2.26 -10.57
C LEU A 41 0.56 1.62 -10.59
N LYS A 42 0.49 0.38 -10.11
CA LYS A 42 -0.78 -0.34 -9.86
C LYS A 42 -0.84 -0.75 -8.40
N ARG A 43 -2.03 -0.78 -7.79
CA ARG A 43 -2.23 -1.26 -6.42
C ARG A 43 -3.56 -1.98 -6.24
N ALA A 44 -3.57 -2.93 -5.31
CA ALA A 44 -4.77 -3.48 -4.69
C ALA A 44 -4.71 -3.24 -3.19
N ARG A 45 -5.84 -2.88 -2.59
CA ARG A 45 -5.96 -2.59 -1.15
C ARG A 45 -7.30 -3.10 -0.66
N SER A 46 -7.31 -3.67 0.54
CA SER A 46 -8.51 -4.22 1.17
C SER A 46 -8.52 -3.95 2.67
N THR A 47 -9.70 -3.78 3.25
CA THR A 47 -9.92 -3.83 4.71
C THR A 47 -10.14 -5.26 5.20
N ALA A 48 -10.22 -6.22 4.29
CA ALA A 48 -10.33 -7.62 4.61
C ALA A 48 -8.95 -8.27 4.83
N ARG A 49 -8.96 -9.58 5.11
CA ARG A 49 -7.75 -10.36 5.43
C ARG A 49 -6.84 -10.51 4.21
N VAL A 50 -5.56 -10.79 4.45
CA VAL A 50 -4.55 -10.94 3.39
C VAL A 50 -4.92 -12.05 2.40
N ALA A 51 -5.65 -13.08 2.84
CA ALA A 51 -6.15 -14.14 1.96
C ALA A 51 -7.08 -13.61 0.86
N GLU A 52 -7.92 -12.62 1.16
CA GLU A 52 -8.83 -11.99 0.21
C GLU A 52 -8.09 -11.03 -0.72
N LEU A 53 -7.05 -10.35 -0.21
CA LEU A 53 -6.15 -9.56 -1.05
C LEU A 53 -5.56 -10.42 -2.15
N MET A 54 -5.13 -11.66 -1.85
CA MET A 54 -4.57 -12.59 -2.84
C MET A 54 -5.50 -12.83 -4.04
N GLN A 55 -6.80 -12.99 -3.77
CA GLN A 55 -7.82 -13.18 -4.81
C GLN A 55 -7.94 -11.92 -5.66
N GLN A 56 -7.97 -10.74 -5.03
CA GLN A 56 -8.05 -9.46 -5.73
C GLN A 56 -6.85 -9.26 -6.68
N VAL A 57 -5.62 -9.54 -6.25
CA VAL A 57 -4.42 -9.39 -7.10
C VAL A 57 -4.48 -10.32 -8.32
N GLN A 58 -5.04 -11.52 -8.16
CA GLN A 58 -5.25 -12.47 -9.25
C GLN A 58 -6.33 -11.99 -10.23
N THR A 59 -7.50 -11.56 -9.72
CA THR A 59 -8.60 -11.05 -10.54
C THR A 59 -8.21 -9.81 -11.33
N GLU A 60 -7.45 -8.90 -10.73
CA GLU A 60 -6.98 -7.67 -11.38
C GLU A 60 -5.70 -7.86 -12.22
N ALA A 61 -5.17 -9.09 -12.28
CA ALA A 61 -3.93 -9.44 -12.98
C ALA A 61 -2.75 -8.50 -12.64
N ILE A 62 -2.63 -8.13 -11.37
CA ILE A 62 -1.53 -7.32 -10.88
C ILE A 62 -0.29 -8.21 -10.74
N ALA A 63 0.71 -7.96 -11.59
CA ALA A 63 1.97 -8.69 -11.62
C ALA A 63 3.12 -7.75 -11.97
N SER A 64 4.30 -7.97 -11.37
CA SER A 64 5.53 -7.22 -11.71
C SER A 64 6.75 -7.85 -11.06
N GLY A 65 7.94 -7.57 -11.59
CA GLY A 65 9.20 -7.82 -10.91
C GLY A 65 9.51 -6.89 -9.73
N THR A 66 8.79 -5.77 -9.54
CA THR A 66 9.08 -4.80 -8.47
C THR A 66 7.82 -4.39 -7.74
N GLY A 67 7.82 -4.49 -6.41
CA GLY A 67 6.68 -4.08 -5.59
C GLY A 67 6.92 -3.99 -4.09
N ILE A 68 5.94 -3.39 -3.42
CA ILE A 68 5.85 -3.18 -1.98
C ILE A 68 4.48 -3.60 -1.48
N ALA A 69 4.40 -4.07 -0.23
CA ALA A 69 3.18 -4.54 0.38
C ALA A 69 3.15 -4.18 1.87
N HIS A 70 1.94 -4.06 2.42
CA HIS A 70 1.73 -3.60 3.79
C HIS A 70 0.55 -4.30 4.48
N THR A 71 0.71 -4.56 5.78
CA THR A 71 -0.40 -4.80 6.70
C THR A 71 -0.47 -3.66 7.73
N ARG A 72 -1.68 -3.14 7.96
CA ARG A 72 -1.92 -1.96 8.78
C ARG A 72 -2.64 -2.32 10.08
N TRP A 73 -2.14 -1.75 11.18
CA TRP A 73 -2.86 -1.55 12.44
C TRP A 73 -3.25 -0.07 12.51
N ALA A 74 -4.53 0.25 12.57
CA ALA A 74 -5.03 1.62 12.48
C ALA A 74 -4.77 2.38 13.79
N THR A 75 -3.94 3.44 13.73
CA THR A 75 -3.75 4.40 14.84
C THR A 75 -4.39 5.76 14.55
N HIS A 76 -4.37 6.20 13.30
CA HIS A 76 -5.05 7.42 12.83
C HIS A 76 -6.01 7.08 11.69
N GLY A 77 -7.28 7.48 11.81
CA GLY A 77 -8.33 7.24 10.81
C GLY A 77 -8.86 5.80 10.81
N ALA A 78 -10.14 5.67 10.47
CA ALA A 78 -10.85 4.39 10.48
C ALA A 78 -10.23 3.35 9.52
N PRO A 79 -10.42 2.03 9.79
CA PRO A 79 -10.16 0.97 8.82
C PRO A 79 -11.00 1.17 7.55
N ALA A 80 -10.39 1.76 6.52
CA ALA A 80 -11.04 2.06 5.25
C ALA A 80 -10.03 1.87 4.11
N VAL A 81 -10.50 1.45 2.93
CA VAL A 81 -9.63 1.17 1.77
C VAL A 81 -8.79 2.40 1.38
N HIS A 82 -9.32 3.61 1.51
CA HIS A 82 -8.56 4.83 1.21
C HIS A 82 -7.40 5.08 2.20
N ASN A 83 -7.55 4.66 3.47
CA ASN A 83 -6.51 4.72 4.52
C ASN A 83 -5.54 3.54 4.51
N ALA A 84 -5.87 2.45 3.78
CA ALA A 84 -4.97 1.33 3.63
C ALA A 84 -3.73 1.74 2.81
N HIS A 85 -2.57 1.21 3.18
CA HIS A 85 -1.35 1.35 2.38
C HIS A 85 -1.32 0.27 1.28
N PRO A 86 -0.56 0.45 0.19
CA PRO A 86 0.30 1.61 -0.14
C PRO A 86 -0.43 2.88 -0.59
N HIS A 87 0.09 4.03 -0.19
CA HIS A 87 -0.36 5.35 -0.64
C HIS A 87 0.37 5.76 -1.93
N PHE A 88 -0.35 6.46 -2.81
CA PHE A 88 0.20 7.01 -4.04
C PHE A 88 0.28 8.53 -3.93
N SER A 89 1.42 9.10 -4.31
CA SER A 89 1.58 10.53 -4.54
C SER A 89 1.67 10.81 -6.03
N HIS A 90 0.99 11.87 -6.45
CA HIS A 90 0.90 12.32 -7.84
C HIS A 90 1.87 13.48 -8.16
N GLY A 91 2.51 14.03 -7.13
CA GLY A 91 3.40 15.19 -7.22
C GLY A 91 2.67 16.52 -6.96
N PRO A 92 3.42 17.64 -6.91
CA PRO A 92 2.85 18.97 -6.63
C PRO A 92 1.88 19.42 -7.73
N GLY A 93 0.75 20.04 -7.34
CA GLY A 93 -0.18 20.68 -8.26
C GLY A 93 -1.06 19.76 -9.10
N ASP A 94 -0.98 18.43 -8.93
CA ASP A 94 -1.85 17.51 -9.66
C ASP A 94 -3.20 17.31 -8.94
N THR A 95 -4.23 17.98 -9.46
CA THR A 95 -5.64 17.79 -9.08
C THR A 95 -6.43 17.00 -10.12
N THR A 96 -5.75 16.44 -11.12
CA THR A 96 -6.37 15.99 -12.39
C THR A 96 -6.56 14.49 -12.51
N GLY A 97 -6.24 13.73 -11.46
CA GLY A 97 -6.36 12.28 -11.48
C GLY A 97 -5.28 11.60 -12.33
N ALA A 98 -4.10 12.21 -12.49
CA ALA A 98 -3.02 11.60 -13.25
C ALA A 98 -2.50 10.33 -12.56
N ALA A 99 -1.68 9.55 -13.27
CA ALA A 99 -1.10 8.33 -12.73
C ALA A 99 -0.23 8.64 -11.50
N GLY A 100 -0.29 7.76 -10.49
CA GLY A 100 0.60 7.86 -9.33
C GLY A 100 2.06 7.80 -9.75
N ARG A 101 2.90 8.65 -9.15
CA ARG A 101 4.34 8.74 -9.41
C ARG A 101 5.18 8.03 -8.35
N VAL A 102 4.71 8.05 -7.10
CA VAL A 102 5.41 7.44 -5.97
C VAL A 102 4.43 6.55 -5.21
N ALA A 103 4.83 5.31 -4.91
CA ALA A 103 4.12 4.43 -3.99
C ALA A 103 4.88 4.38 -2.65
N LEU A 104 4.16 4.52 -1.54
CA LEU A 104 4.76 4.55 -0.21
C LEU A 104 3.99 3.67 0.78
N VAL A 105 4.75 3.01 1.64
CA VAL A 105 4.28 2.31 2.84
C VAL A 105 5.06 2.87 4.04
N HIS A 106 4.42 2.91 5.21
CA HIS A 106 4.99 3.46 6.42
C HIS A 106 4.61 2.63 7.65
N ASN A 107 5.58 2.44 8.54
CA ASN A 107 5.40 1.86 9.86
C ASN A 107 5.91 2.87 10.89
N GLY A 108 5.01 3.47 11.66
CA GLY A 108 5.32 4.49 12.64
C GLY A 108 4.23 5.53 12.70
N ILE A 109 4.50 6.64 13.38
CA ILE A 109 3.61 7.79 13.49
C ILE A 109 4.40 9.02 13.02
N ILE A 110 3.75 9.85 12.21
CA ILE A 110 4.28 11.19 11.89
C ILE A 110 3.60 12.13 12.88
N GLU A 111 4.33 12.52 13.93
CA GLU A 111 3.73 13.21 15.08
C GLU A 111 3.19 14.60 14.71
N ASN A 112 3.85 15.29 13.79
CA ASN A 112 3.47 16.61 13.29
C ASN A 112 2.66 16.56 11.97
N HIS A 113 1.91 15.48 11.73
CA HIS A 113 1.19 15.30 10.46
C HIS A 113 0.10 16.35 10.20
N ASP A 114 -0.52 16.91 11.25
CA ASP A 114 -1.54 17.95 11.11
C ASP A 114 -0.93 19.28 10.67
N GLU A 115 0.16 19.73 11.30
CA GLU A 115 0.93 20.92 10.88
C GLU A 115 1.43 20.79 9.43
N LEU A 116 1.98 19.62 9.07
CA LEU A 116 2.42 19.36 7.70
C LEU A 116 1.26 19.40 6.71
N ARG A 117 0.10 18.81 7.07
CA ARG A 117 -1.10 18.82 6.22
C ARG A 117 -1.58 20.24 5.98
N GLU A 118 -1.66 21.08 7.01
CA GLU A 118 -2.05 22.48 6.89
C GLU A 118 -1.10 23.25 5.97
N SER A 119 0.22 23.08 6.15
CA SER A 119 1.22 23.76 5.32
C SER A 119 1.16 23.38 3.83
N LEU A 120 0.69 22.17 3.51
CA LEU A 120 0.57 21.65 2.15
C LEU A 120 -0.78 21.99 1.49
N GLN A 121 -1.75 22.49 2.25
CA GLN A 121 -3.05 22.96 1.76
C GLN A 121 -3.10 24.46 1.47
N ALA A 122 -2.17 25.23 2.07
CA ALA A 122 -2.00 26.66 1.86
C ALA A 122 -1.44 26.98 0.46
#